data_AF-A0A3D0G634-F1
#
_entry.id   AF-A0A3D0G634-F1
#
_cell.length_a   1.000
_cell.length_b   1.000
_cell.length_c   1.000
_cell.angle_alpha   90.00
_cell.angle_beta   90.00
_cell.angle_gamma   90.00
#
_symmetry.space_group_name_H-M   'P 1'
#
loop_
_entity.id
_entity.type
_entity.pdbx_description
1 polymer ?
#
loop_
_entity_poly.entity_id
_entity_poly.type
_entity_poly.pdbx_seq_one_letter_code
_entity_poly.pdbx_strand_id
1 'polypeptide(L)'
;MIVMRNATVDSFVARGFAELAMQGHGPQRHEGAVTRQMLIDRVLHGIDPMTETARDGVTGRPHRAPPIASRITSPEAFVAAESFVRRTREYRAARDAALFEPAYQRGSFLVVLPLEDVLGPDYLRLVEGVRIAGGGAINADFDRGSLLAVFRHVPGSEPALVTMYPITR
;
A
#
# COMPACT_ATOMS: atom_id res chain seq x y z
N MET A 1 18.25 -24.08 -18.24
CA MET A 1 18.68 -23.29 -17.08
C MET A 1 17.78 -22.05 -16.89
N ILE A 2 16.45 -22.26 -16.84
CA ILE A 2 15.43 -21.18 -16.76
C ILE A 2 14.52 -21.40 -15.53
N VAL A 3 14.22 -22.66 -15.20
CA VAL A 3 13.36 -23.04 -14.07
C VAL A 3 13.92 -22.63 -12.70
N MET A 4 15.25 -22.69 -12.49
CA MET A 4 15.85 -22.30 -11.22
C MET A 4 15.78 -20.79 -10.94
N ARG A 5 15.77 -19.94 -11.98
CA ARG A 5 15.68 -18.48 -11.81
C ARG A 5 14.28 -18.06 -11.34
N ASN A 6 13.24 -18.67 -11.90
CA ASN A 6 11.86 -18.40 -11.51
C ASN A 6 11.58 -18.83 -10.08
N ALA A 7 11.96 -20.05 -9.69
CA ALA A 7 11.77 -20.52 -8.31
C ALA A 7 12.49 -19.64 -7.27
N THR A 8 13.65 -19.08 -7.62
CA THR A 8 14.39 -18.17 -6.73
C THR A 8 13.69 -16.82 -6.62
N VAL A 9 13.20 -16.26 -7.73
CA VAL A 9 12.42 -15.00 -7.75
C VAL A 9 11.10 -15.17 -6.97
N ASP A 10 10.39 -16.28 -7.20
CA ASP A 10 9.14 -16.59 -6.50
C ASP A 10 9.37 -16.73 -4.99
N SER A 11 10.47 -17.39 -4.58
CA SER A 11 10.83 -17.50 -3.16
C SER A 11 11.23 -16.16 -2.53
N PHE A 12 11.84 -15.26 -3.30
CA PHE A 12 12.20 -13.92 -2.84
C PHE A 12 10.96 -13.02 -2.70
N VAL A 13 10.04 -13.07 -3.66
CA VAL A 13 8.77 -12.34 -3.59
C VAL A 13 7.92 -12.85 -2.43
N ALA A 14 7.76 -14.16 -2.28
CA ALA A 14 6.99 -14.75 -1.18
C ALA A 14 7.57 -14.36 0.19
N ARG A 15 8.90 -14.36 0.33
CA ARG A 15 9.57 -13.92 1.55
C ARG A 15 9.39 -12.43 1.80
N GLY A 16 9.59 -11.59 0.78
CA GLY A 16 9.39 -10.14 0.89
C GLY A 16 7.95 -9.79 1.26
N PHE A 17 6.98 -10.48 0.67
CA PHE A 17 5.56 -10.33 1.00
C PHE A 17 5.25 -10.73 2.44
N ALA A 18 5.76 -11.87 2.91
CA ALA A 18 5.60 -12.31 4.29
C ALA A 18 6.24 -11.33 5.28
N GLU A 19 7.43 -10.81 4.98
CA GLU A 19 8.10 -9.79 5.78
C GLU A 19 7.29 -8.49 5.83
N LEU A 20 6.74 -8.02 4.71
CA LEU A 20 5.88 -6.82 4.68
C LEU A 20 4.56 -7.04 5.43
N ALA A 21 3.98 -8.23 5.34
CA ALA A 21 2.77 -8.59 6.09
C ALA A 21 3.01 -8.58 7.61
N MET A 22 4.25 -8.77 8.06
CA MET A 22 4.64 -8.69 9.48
C MET A 22 5.03 -7.27 9.94
N GLN A 23 5.42 -6.37 9.03
CA GLN A 23 5.84 -5.01 9.35
C GLN A 23 4.68 -4.03 9.55
N GLY A 24 3.51 -4.30 8.96
CA GLY A 24 2.33 -3.46 9.05
C GLY A 24 1.12 -4.02 8.31
N HIS A 25 0.20 -3.14 7.90
CA HIS A 25 -1.13 -3.52 7.37
C HIS A 25 -1.28 -3.19 5.88
N GLY A 26 -0.18 -2.87 5.19
CA GLY A 26 -0.19 -2.50 3.78
C GLY A 26 -0.72 -3.61 2.88
N PRO A 27 -0.09 -4.80 2.89
CA PRO A 27 -0.51 -5.90 2.04
C PRO A 27 -1.96 -6.35 2.29
N GLN A 28 -2.36 -6.49 3.56
CA GLN A 28 -3.67 -7.02 3.95
C GLN A 28 -4.84 -6.11 3.55
N ARG A 29 -4.58 -4.84 3.21
CA ARG A 29 -5.61 -3.86 2.84
C ARG A 29 -5.51 -3.33 1.42
N HIS A 30 -4.38 -3.55 0.74
CA HIS A 30 -4.05 -2.85 -0.51
C HIS A 30 -3.25 -3.69 -1.52
N GLU A 31 -3.14 -5.01 -1.33
CA GLU A 31 -2.48 -5.90 -2.27
C GLU A 31 -3.45 -6.92 -2.89
N GLY A 32 -3.02 -7.65 -3.93
CA GLY A 32 -3.72 -8.64 -4.75
C GLY A 32 -4.63 -9.65 -4.03
N ALA A 33 -4.41 -9.98 -2.75
CA ALA A 33 -5.38 -10.78 -1.98
C ALA A 33 -6.71 -10.03 -1.72
N VAL A 34 -6.68 -8.69 -1.68
CA VAL A 34 -7.87 -7.84 -1.54
C VAL A 34 -8.65 -7.86 -2.85
N THR A 35 -9.86 -8.37 -2.84
CA THR A 35 -10.70 -8.45 -4.04
C THR A 35 -11.35 -7.10 -4.37
N ARG A 36 -11.82 -6.96 -5.61
CA ARG A 36 -12.64 -5.81 -6.03
C ARG A 36 -13.86 -5.61 -5.13
N GLN A 37 -14.54 -6.70 -4.74
CA GLN A 37 -15.72 -6.61 -3.88
C GLN A 37 -15.35 -6.05 -2.49
N MET A 38 -14.21 -6.46 -1.94
CA MET A 38 -13.71 -5.90 -0.67
C MET A 38 -13.44 -4.40 -0.77
N LEU A 39 -12.97 -3.88 -1.92
CA LEU A 39 -12.85 -2.43 -2.13
C LEU A 39 -14.21 -1.74 -2.17
N ILE A 40 -15.22 -2.35 -2.80
CA ILE A 40 -16.59 -1.84 -2.87
C ILE A 40 -17.21 -1.79 -1.46
N ASP A 41 -17.12 -2.88 -0.71
CA ASP A 41 -17.66 -2.96 0.66
C ASP A 41 -16.94 -1.99 1.60
N ARG A 42 -15.64 -1.78 1.38
CA ARG A 42 -14.86 -0.79 2.10
C ARG A 42 -15.37 0.62 1.89
N VAL A 43 -15.63 1.04 0.64
CA VAL A 43 -16.14 2.40 0.38
C VAL A 43 -17.61 2.56 0.76
N LEU A 44 -18.47 1.58 0.46
CA LEU A 44 -19.91 1.70 0.70
C LEU A 44 -20.31 1.45 2.16
N HIS A 45 -19.63 0.54 2.84
CA HIS A 45 -20.07 -0.01 4.12
C HIS A 45 -19.02 0.09 5.22
N GLY A 46 -17.82 0.60 4.91
CA GLY A 46 -16.74 0.70 5.87
C GLY A 46 -16.17 -0.66 6.30
N ILE A 47 -16.42 -1.72 5.54
CA ILE A 47 -15.90 -3.06 5.84
C ILE A 47 -14.37 -3.04 5.63
N ASP A 48 -13.62 -3.46 6.65
CA ASP A 48 -12.17 -3.57 6.57
C ASP A 48 -11.77 -4.81 5.77
N PRO A 49 -11.03 -4.68 4.65
CA PRO A 49 -10.54 -5.84 3.90
C PRO A 49 -9.71 -6.82 4.75
N MET A 50 -9.07 -6.36 5.82
CA MET A 50 -8.25 -7.21 6.68
C MET A 50 -9.09 -8.17 7.54
N THR A 51 -10.30 -7.75 7.95
CA THR A 51 -11.15 -8.54 8.86
C THR A 51 -12.45 -9.00 8.22
N GLU A 52 -12.81 -8.41 7.08
CA GLU A 52 -14.12 -8.55 6.43
C GLU A 52 -15.28 -8.16 7.36
N THR A 53 -15.03 -7.27 8.33
CA THR A 53 -16.04 -6.72 9.23
C THR A 53 -16.01 -5.19 9.27
N ALA A 54 -17.02 -4.57 9.88
CA ALA A 54 -17.03 -3.13 10.14
C ALA A 54 -16.04 -2.69 11.23
N ARG A 55 -15.19 -3.59 11.75
CA ARG A 55 -14.16 -3.28 12.74
C ARG A 55 -12.79 -3.23 12.08
N ASP A 56 -12.05 -2.19 12.45
CA ASP A 56 -10.67 -1.98 12.05
C ASP A 56 -9.81 -3.08 12.70
N GLY A 57 -9.21 -3.94 11.89
CA GLY A 57 -8.36 -5.04 12.34
C GLY A 57 -7.11 -4.63 13.10
N VAL A 58 -6.75 -3.34 13.05
CA VAL A 58 -5.58 -2.78 13.74
C VAL A 58 -5.96 -2.24 15.10
N THR A 59 -7.05 -1.48 15.17
CA THR A 59 -7.42 -0.74 16.38
C THR A 59 -8.61 -1.33 17.14
N GLY A 60 -9.34 -2.27 16.54
CA GLY A 60 -10.59 -2.84 17.05
C GLY A 60 -11.79 -1.87 17.03
N ARG A 61 -11.57 -0.61 16.62
CA ARG A 61 -12.58 0.45 16.53
C ARG A 61 -13.44 0.27 15.27
N PRO A 62 -14.58 0.96 15.14
CA PRO A 62 -15.30 1.01 13.86
C PRO A 62 -14.39 1.48 12.74
N HIS A 63 -14.33 0.73 11.65
CA HIS A 63 -13.53 1.06 10.49
C HIS A 63 -14.25 2.13 9.67
N ARG A 64 -13.52 3.19 9.31
CA ARG A 64 -14.08 4.32 8.58
C ARG A 64 -14.06 4.02 7.09
N ALA A 65 -15.21 4.20 6.42
CA ALA A 65 -15.29 4.17 4.98
C ALA A 65 -14.40 5.29 4.37
N PRO A 66 -13.39 4.94 3.55
CA PRO A 66 -12.59 5.93 2.86
C PRO A 66 -13.35 6.46 1.62
N PRO A 67 -13.04 7.67 1.14
CA PRO A 67 -13.63 8.20 -0.09
C PRO A 67 -13.24 7.40 -1.34
N ILE A 68 -12.06 6.77 -1.30
CA ILE A 68 -11.52 5.90 -2.35
C ILE A 68 -10.87 4.69 -1.66
N ALA A 69 -11.12 3.49 -2.19
CA ALA A 69 -10.39 2.28 -1.83
C ALA A 69 -9.62 1.77 -3.05
N SER A 70 -8.34 1.47 -2.88
CA SER A 70 -7.43 1.10 -3.97
C SER A 70 -6.48 -0.02 -3.57
N ARG A 71 -5.93 -0.70 -4.58
CA ARG A 71 -4.92 -1.75 -4.41
C ARG A 71 -3.92 -1.75 -5.56
N ILE A 72 -2.74 -2.31 -5.30
CA ILE A 72 -1.87 -2.87 -6.33
C ILE A 72 -2.31 -4.31 -6.57
N THR A 73 -2.49 -4.70 -7.83
CA THR A 73 -3.23 -5.92 -8.19
C THR A 73 -2.42 -7.22 -8.11
N SER A 74 -1.11 -7.15 -7.86
CA SER A 74 -0.25 -8.32 -7.72
C SER A 74 0.77 -8.20 -6.57
N PRO A 75 1.15 -9.33 -5.93
CA PRO A 75 2.13 -9.33 -4.85
C PRO A 75 3.50 -8.85 -5.32
N GLU A 76 3.89 -9.26 -6.52
CA GLU A 76 5.18 -8.93 -7.14
C GLU A 76 5.29 -7.42 -7.32
N ALA A 77 4.24 -6.78 -7.86
CA ALA A 77 4.19 -5.34 -8.07
C ALA A 77 4.19 -4.58 -6.74
N PHE A 78 3.51 -5.10 -5.71
CA PHE A 78 3.51 -4.49 -4.38
C PHE A 78 4.91 -4.54 -3.74
N VAL A 79 5.58 -5.69 -3.75
CA VAL A 79 6.94 -5.82 -3.20
C VAL A 79 7.95 -4.98 -3.98
N ALA A 80 7.85 -4.97 -5.32
CA ALA A 80 8.72 -4.17 -6.17
C ALA A 80 8.56 -2.67 -5.92
N ALA A 81 7.31 -2.20 -5.76
CA ALA A 81 7.01 -0.81 -5.43
C ALA A 81 7.65 -0.41 -4.10
N GLU A 82 7.46 -1.21 -3.06
CA GLU A 82 8.02 -0.96 -1.72
C GLU A 82 9.56 -0.85 -1.78
N SER A 83 10.19 -1.82 -2.44
CA SER A 83 11.64 -1.86 -2.63
C SER A 83 12.15 -0.68 -3.44
N PHE A 84 11.36 -0.18 -4.41
CA PHE A 84 11.66 1.05 -5.14
C PHE A 84 11.60 2.27 -4.22
N VAL A 85 10.50 2.44 -3.47
CA VAL A 85 10.30 3.56 -2.54
C VAL A 85 11.50 3.69 -1.60
N ARG A 86 11.96 2.61 -0.97
CA ARG A 86 13.11 2.68 -0.02
C ARG A 86 14.43 3.15 -0.64
N ARG A 87 14.59 3.01 -1.96
CA ARG A 87 15.82 3.41 -2.66
C ARG A 87 15.81 4.87 -3.12
N THR A 88 14.68 5.56 -3.01
CA THR A 88 14.55 6.94 -3.48
C THR A 88 15.18 7.94 -2.52
N ARG A 89 15.51 9.13 -3.06
CA ARG A 89 16.00 10.25 -2.25
C ARG A 89 14.88 10.81 -1.36
N GLU A 90 13.64 10.74 -1.83
CA GLU A 90 12.43 11.19 -1.15
C GLU A 90 12.21 10.36 0.13
N TYR A 91 12.40 9.04 0.08
CA TYR A 91 12.37 8.19 1.28
C TYR A 91 13.47 8.57 2.28
N ARG A 92 14.71 8.74 1.82
CA ARG A 92 15.83 9.11 2.71
C ARG A 92 15.59 10.46 3.37
N ALA A 93 15.17 11.45 2.59
CA ALA A 93 14.87 12.79 3.11
C ALA A 93 13.72 12.76 4.12
N ALA A 94 12.62 12.06 3.81
CA ALA A 94 11.47 11.94 4.73
C ALA A 94 11.83 11.18 6.02
N ARG A 95 12.58 10.07 5.90
CA ARG A 95 13.09 9.31 7.04
C ARG A 95 13.98 10.17 7.93
N ASP A 96 14.94 10.87 7.32
CA ASP A 96 15.90 11.66 8.07
C ASP A 96 15.18 12.84 8.75
N ALA A 97 14.27 13.53 8.07
CA ALA A 97 13.44 14.59 8.67
C ALA A 97 12.61 14.09 9.86
N ALA A 98 12.03 12.88 9.73
CA ALA A 98 11.20 12.28 10.77
C ALA A 98 11.97 11.88 12.04
N LEU A 99 13.29 11.76 11.98
CA LEU A 99 14.13 11.56 13.17
C LEU A 99 14.31 12.84 14.00
N PHE A 100 14.10 14.02 13.41
CA PHE A 100 14.44 15.31 14.04
C PHE A 100 13.24 16.24 14.28
N GLU A 101 12.08 15.99 13.67
CA GLU A 101 10.90 16.85 13.80
C GLU A 101 9.90 16.32 14.87
N PRO A 102 9.67 17.07 15.97
CA PRO A 102 8.67 16.72 16.99
C PRO A 102 7.23 16.67 16.46
N ALA A 103 6.98 17.30 15.31
CA ALA A 103 5.69 17.35 14.63
C ALA A 103 5.31 16.01 13.94
N TYR A 104 6.27 15.11 13.69
CA TYR A 104 5.98 13.73 13.31
C TYR A 104 5.48 12.95 14.54
N GLN A 105 4.24 13.24 14.90
CA GLN A 105 3.52 12.56 15.97
C GLN A 105 3.71 11.03 15.82
N ARG A 106 4.31 10.41 16.84
CA ARG A 106 4.49 8.94 16.95
C ARG A 106 5.45 8.32 15.92
N GLY A 107 6.41 9.09 15.38
CA GLY A 107 7.52 8.55 14.60
C GLY A 107 7.11 7.90 13.28
N SER A 108 6.07 8.39 12.60
CA SER A 108 5.67 7.92 11.27
C SER A 108 5.92 9.01 10.21
N PHE A 109 6.29 8.63 9.00
CA PHE A 109 6.51 9.54 7.87
C PHE A 109 5.90 9.00 6.58
N LEU A 110 5.68 9.87 5.60
CA LEU A 110 5.06 9.53 4.32
C LEU A 110 6.01 9.79 3.16
N VAL A 111 5.89 8.98 2.12
CA VAL A 111 6.55 9.14 0.82
C VAL A 111 5.48 9.08 -0.26
N VAL A 112 5.47 10.06 -1.15
CA VAL A 112 4.55 10.14 -2.28
C VAL A 112 5.36 10.23 -3.57
N LEU A 113 5.12 9.31 -4.50
CA LEU A 113 5.82 9.22 -5.77
C LEU A 113 4.82 8.98 -6.91
N PRO A 114 5.08 9.43 -8.15
CA PRO A 114 4.24 9.09 -9.29
C PRO A 114 4.12 7.58 -9.48
N LEU A 115 2.93 7.07 -9.82
CA LEU A 115 2.73 5.64 -10.06
C LEU A 115 3.61 5.13 -11.22
N GLU A 116 3.76 5.94 -12.27
CA GLU A 116 4.60 5.64 -13.42
C GLU A 116 6.07 5.43 -13.04
N ASP A 117 6.61 6.26 -12.14
CA ASP A 117 7.99 6.14 -11.66
C ASP A 117 8.20 4.83 -10.88
N VAL A 118 7.19 4.41 -10.11
CA VAL A 118 7.32 3.28 -9.19
C VAL A 118 6.98 1.93 -9.85
N LEU A 119 5.94 1.90 -10.69
CA LEU A 119 5.38 0.68 -11.30
C LEU A 119 5.70 0.57 -12.80
N GLY A 120 6.31 1.60 -13.39
CA GLY A 120 6.66 1.66 -14.81
C GLY A 120 5.56 2.26 -15.69
N PRO A 121 5.82 2.43 -17.01
CA PRO A 121 4.94 3.11 -17.96
C PRO A 121 3.55 2.46 -18.11
N ASP A 122 3.45 1.16 -17.85
CA ASP A 122 2.21 0.39 -17.96
C ASP A 122 1.44 0.30 -16.62
N TYR A 123 1.74 1.16 -15.63
CA TYR A 123 1.24 1.03 -14.26
C TYR A 123 -0.28 0.89 -14.13
N LEU A 124 -1.07 1.43 -15.07
CA LEU A 124 -2.54 1.34 -15.04
C LEU A 124 -3.07 -0.09 -15.03
N ARG A 125 -2.30 -1.08 -15.52
CA ARG A 125 -2.69 -2.51 -15.43
C ARG A 125 -2.44 -3.12 -14.05
N LEU A 126 -1.65 -2.45 -13.21
CA LEU A 126 -1.20 -2.93 -11.91
C LEU A 126 -1.95 -2.27 -10.74
N VAL A 127 -2.88 -1.36 -11.02
CA VAL A 127 -3.65 -0.65 -10.00
C VAL A 127 -5.13 -0.79 -10.24
N GLU A 128 -5.89 -0.86 -9.16
CA GLU A 128 -7.35 -0.86 -9.19
C GLU A 128 -7.86 -0.02 -8.02
N GLY A 129 -9.02 0.61 -8.21
CA GLY A 129 -9.70 1.30 -7.13
C GLY A 129 -11.12 1.69 -7.46
N VAL A 130 -11.88 1.96 -6.42
CA VAL A 130 -13.28 2.38 -6.48
C VAL A 130 -13.53 3.58 -5.60
N ARG A 131 -14.53 4.38 -5.97
CA ARG A 131 -15.02 5.53 -5.21
C ARG A 131 -16.54 5.59 -5.26
N ILE A 132 -17.14 6.32 -4.33
CA ILE A 132 -18.60 6.52 -4.33
C ILE A 132 -18.95 7.62 -5.34
N ALA A 133 -19.92 7.33 -6.22
CA ALA A 133 -20.57 8.32 -7.06
C ALA A 133 -21.97 7.85 -7.46
N GLY A 134 -22.93 8.77 -7.56
CA GLY A 134 -24.28 8.45 -8.06
C GLY A 134 -25.02 7.38 -7.24
N GLY A 135 -24.72 7.23 -5.95
CA GLY A 135 -25.34 6.23 -5.08
C GLY A 135 -24.73 4.82 -5.16
N GLY A 136 -23.63 4.64 -5.91
CA GLY A 136 -22.93 3.36 -6.02
C GLY A 136 -21.41 3.50 -6.05
N ALA A 137 -20.73 2.36 -6.20
CA ALA A 137 -19.29 2.33 -6.40
C ALA A 137 -18.96 2.37 -7.89
N ILE A 138 -18.09 3.30 -8.29
CA ILE A 138 -17.55 3.40 -9.65
C ILE A 138 -16.03 3.32 -9.62
N ASN A 139 -15.39 3.08 -10.77
CA ASN A 139 -13.94 3.05 -10.87
C ASN A 139 -13.32 4.41 -10.49
N ALA A 140 -12.23 4.35 -9.72
CA ALA A 140 -11.35 5.49 -9.53
C ALA A 140 -10.40 5.62 -10.73
N ASP A 141 -10.05 6.85 -11.07
CA ASP A 141 -9.12 7.16 -12.16
C ASP A 141 -7.71 7.40 -11.58
N PHE A 142 -6.76 6.59 -12.05
CA PHE A 142 -5.36 6.67 -11.63
C PHE A 142 -4.46 7.28 -12.70
N ASP A 143 -5.00 7.86 -13.79
CA ASP A 143 -4.18 8.63 -14.73
C ASP A 143 -3.39 9.71 -14.00
N ARG A 144 -2.06 9.63 -14.12
CA ARG A 144 -1.09 10.50 -13.42
C ARG A 144 -1.28 10.52 -11.90
N GLY A 145 -1.77 9.41 -11.35
CA GLY A 145 -1.90 9.17 -9.92
C GLY A 145 -0.54 8.98 -9.25
N SER A 146 -0.58 8.86 -7.93
CA SER A 146 0.61 8.68 -7.10
C SER A 146 0.50 7.42 -6.25
N LEU A 147 1.64 6.87 -5.84
CA LEU A 147 1.75 5.90 -4.77
C LEU A 147 1.98 6.67 -3.47
N LEU A 148 1.19 6.39 -2.45
CA LEU A 148 1.43 6.85 -1.09
C LEU A 148 1.93 5.68 -0.25
N ALA A 149 3.08 5.84 0.39
CA ALA A 149 3.63 4.89 1.34
C ALA A 149 3.81 5.57 2.70
N VAL A 150 3.34 4.92 3.77
CA VAL A 150 3.51 5.37 5.16
C VAL A 150 4.44 4.42 5.87
N PHE A 151 5.49 4.96 6.47
CA PHE A 151 6.45 4.22 7.27
C PHE A 151 6.38 4.67 8.73
N ARG A 152 6.84 3.81 9.63
CA ARG A 152 6.98 4.11 11.05
C ARG A 152 8.36 3.69 11.53
N HIS A 153 9.02 4.59 12.25
CA HIS A 153 10.24 4.30 12.97
C HIS A 153 9.99 3.22 14.01
N VAL A 154 10.87 2.23 14.00
CA VAL A 154 10.97 1.19 15.02
C VAL A 154 12.36 1.33 15.64
N PRO A 155 12.48 1.49 16.97
CA PRO A 155 13.77 1.68 17.61
C PRO A 155 14.75 0.55 17.28
N GLY A 156 15.94 0.91 16.78
CA GLY A 156 17.00 -0.05 16.48
C GLY A 156 16.83 -0.83 15.17
N SER A 157 15.85 -0.50 14.33
CA SER A 157 15.67 -1.14 13.02
C SER A 157 15.33 -0.14 11.91
N GLU A 158 15.33 -0.62 10.67
CA GLU A 158 14.75 0.14 9.55
C GLU A 158 13.27 0.46 9.81
N PRO A 159 12.77 1.61 9.31
CA PRO A 159 11.35 1.95 9.38
C PRO A 159 10.46 0.86 8.77
N ALA A 160 9.44 0.44 9.53
CA ALA A 160 8.46 -0.54 9.09
C ALA A 160 7.44 0.11 8.15
N LEU A 161 7.08 -0.57 7.06
CA LEU A 161 5.98 -0.12 6.20
C LEU A 161 4.65 -0.33 6.92
N VAL A 162 3.94 0.77 7.22
CA VAL A 162 2.61 0.73 7.83
C VAL A 162 1.54 0.43 6.80
N THR A 163 1.55 1.15 5.67
CA THR A 163 0.63 0.95 4.56
C THR A 163 1.20 1.55 3.27
N MET A 164 0.77 1.03 2.12
CA MET A 164 1.12 1.56 0.81
C MET A 164 -0.02 1.33 -0.17
N TYR A 165 -0.44 2.35 -0.89
CA TYR A 165 -1.56 2.23 -1.85
C TYR A 165 -1.57 3.32 -2.92
N PRO A 166 -2.17 3.05 -4.09
CA PRO A 166 -2.39 4.06 -5.13
C PRO A 166 -3.38 5.13 -4.68
N ILE A 167 -3.10 6.39 -4.99
CA ILE A 167 -4.01 7.54 -4.81
C ILE A 167 -4.24 8.22 -6.15
N THR A 168 -5.45 8.74 -6.34
CA THR A 168 -5.79 9.58 -7.50
C THR A 168 -5.15 10.96 -7.35
N ARG A 169 -5.13 11.73 -8.43
CA ARG A 169 -4.75 13.15 -8.40
C ARG A 169 -5.74 13.99 -7.60
#